data_AF-A0A7I8XQY8-F1
#
_entry.id   AF-A0A7I8XQY8-F1
#
_cell.length_a   1.000
_cell.length_b   1.000
_cell.length_c   1.000
_cell.angle_alpha   90.00
_cell.angle_beta   90.00
_cell.angle_gamma   90.00
#
_symmetry.space_group_name_H-M   'P 1'
#
loop_
_entity.id
_entity.type
_entity.pdbx_description
1 polymer ?
#
loop_
_entity_poly.entity_id
_entity_poly.type
_entity_poly.pdbx_seq_one_letter_code
_entity_poly.pdbx_strand_id
1 'polypeptide(L)'
;MYNFNVGVLLELFDRIFQKNRNESSDVLAKLDIIYQELVKSTFYYVSRALYKQDRLTFALRFVKAELFDDKEWNFFCGNLVDEAVLDSASAPSWLSEEVQLQVARLRESHTRSPSPSFRLWLSAEPDNQFPAVPLQDALKIAYETPPGIKHNISGTLKQWIDVEANSGKSELELKTQFLLAWFHAIIQERRTCIPQGWLKFYEFNSNDLRVARQVLDVMGSKNGYNWEAIRGFIEDAIYGGRIENQLDIGVLSAYLDKFLSQKMVMSRDGELDSNLRMPEAKSMNEWLDFVKNMLHITVLCVRERFDPSRESLDSGLENDVIGIRNVSRMNYNLFQIPEEDKPSLFGLPENLGATYELEQSRQTINSLRSMQKYSRSSTLEAFSQWAKKLQPVLAFWKRLHQQNDLLQAELKDSDSTDPIIDMLNTEMHFGIGVNSYRL
;
A
#
# COMPACT_ATOMS: atom_id res chain seq x y z
N MET A 1 11.78 1.36 -13.98
CA MET A 1 10.75 1.02 -15.00
C MET A 1 9.96 2.20 -15.58
N TYR A 2 9.82 3.37 -14.93
CA TYR A 2 8.89 4.45 -15.34
C TYR A 2 9.27 5.27 -16.60
N ASN A 3 9.50 4.61 -17.73
CA ASN A 3 9.79 5.23 -19.02
C ASN A 3 8.56 5.15 -19.95
N PHE A 4 8.11 6.28 -20.51
CA PHE A 4 6.93 6.38 -21.37
C PHE A 4 7.32 6.94 -22.75
N ASN A 5 6.75 6.40 -23.83
CA ASN A 5 6.91 6.95 -25.19
C ASN A 5 5.93 8.13 -25.39
N VAL A 6 6.45 9.28 -25.84
CA VAL A 6 5.69 10.49 -26.19
C VAL A 6 4.66 10.21 -27.28
N GLY A 7 4.95 9.32 -28.24
CA GLY A 7 4.03 8.94 -29.30
C GLY A 7 2.70 8.38 -28.77
N VAL A 8 2.71 7.63 -27.67
CA VAL A 8 1.47 7.09 -27.07
C VAL A 8 0.63 8.20 -26.41
N LEU A 9 1.25 9.28 -25.93
CA LEU A 9 0.55 10.47 -25.44
C LEU A 9 -0.05 11.27 -26.59
N LEU A 10 0.61 11.34 -27.75
CA LEU A 10 0.06 11.94 -28.98
C LEU A 10 -1.13 11.12 -29.50
N GLU A 11 -1.03 9.79 -29.55
CA GLU A 11 -2.18 8.93 -29.89
C GLU A 11 -3.34 9.06 -28.89
N LEU A 12 -3.06 9.33 -27.61
CA LEU A 12 -4.08 9.57 -26.59
C LEU A 12 -4.80 10.90 -26.86
N PHE A 13 -4.03 11.96 -27.14
CA PHE A 13 -4.54 13.27 -27.51
C PHE A 13 -5.43 13.21 -28.77
N ASP A 14 -4.94 12.58 -29.84
CA ASP A 14 -5.69 12.43 -31.10
C ASP A 14 -7.00 11.67 -30.90
N ARG A 15 -7.01 10.60 -30.07
CA ARG A 15 -8.24 9.86 -29.75
C ARG A 15 -9.27 10.71 -29.02
N ILE A 16 -8.85 11.53 -28.05
CA ILE A 16 -9.75 12.40 -27.28
C ILE A 16 -10.27 13.54 -28.17
N PHE A 17 -9.42 14.14 -28.99
CA PHE A 17 -9.81 15.16 -29.96
C PHE A 17 -10.79 14.64 -31.02
N GLN A 18 -10.59 13.40 -31.51
CA GLN A 18 -11.52 12.73 -32.42
C GLN A 18 -12.87 12.39 -31.76
N LYS A 19 -12.85 11.92 -30.50
CA LYS A 19 -14.05 11.59 -29.71
C LYS A 19 -14.92 12.83 -29.49
N ASN A 20 -14.33 13.93 -29.01
CA ASN A 20 -15.07 15.12 -28.55
C ASN A 20 -15.33 16.13 -29.69
N ARG A 21 -15.16 15.70 -30.95
CA ARG A 21 -15.24 16.54 -32.16
C ARG A 21 -16.58 17.28 -32.32
N ASN A 22 -17.67 16.75 -31.75
CA ASN A 22 -19.04 17.22 -31.99
C ASN A 22 -19.77 17.77 -30.75
N GLU A 23 -19.15 17.81 -29.56
CA GLU A 23 -19.88 17.96 -28.29
C GLU A 23 -20.36 19.39 -27.97
N SER A 24 -19.78 20.43 -28.56
CA SER A 24 -20.22 21.82 -28.38
C SER A 24 -20.04 22.70 -29.63
N SER A 25 -20.84 23.76 -29.69
CA SER A 25 -20.78 24.85 -30.68
C SER A 25 -19.90 26.02 -30.23
N ASP A 26 -19.87 26.33 -28.93
CA ASP A 26 -18.86 27.23 -28.35
C ASP A 26 -17.51 26.54 -28.29
N VAL A 27 -16.47 27.27 -28.71
CA VAL A 27 -15.07 26.83 -28.79
C VAL A 27 -14.41 26.85 -27.42
N LEU A 28 -14.75 27.80 -26.55
CA LEU A 28 -14.13 27.90 -25.21
C LEU A 28 -14.58 26.75 -24.31
N ALA A 29 -15.89 26.51 -24.22
CA ALA A 29 -16.44 25.33 -23.55
C ALA A 29 -15.89 24.01 -24.11
N LYS A 30 -15.63 23.94 -25.43
CA LYS A 30 -15.03 22.76 -26.08
C LYS A 30 -13.63 22.47 -25.61
N LEU A 31 -12.81 23.52 -25.51
CA LEU A 31 -11.41 23.41 -25.11
C LEU A 31 -11.29 22.97 -23.65
N ASP A 32 -12.15 23.48 -22.75
CA ASP A 32 -12.19 23.01 -21.35
C ASP A 32 -12.62 21.53 -21.27
N ILE A 33 -13.69 21.11 -21.94
CA ILE A 33 -14.12 19.69 -21.96
C ILE A 33 -13.00 18.77 -22.46
N ILE A 34 -12.31 19.14 -23.55
CA ILE A 34 -11.17 18.39 -24.09
C ILE A 34 -9.99 18.40 -23.10
N TYR A 35 -9.73 19.52 -22.43
CA TYR A 35 -8.67 19.65 -21.43
C TYR A 35 -8.92 18.73 -20.22
N GLN A 36 -10.12 18.79 -19.62
CA GLN A 36 -10.49 17.95 -18.49
C GLN A 36 -10.40 16.45 -18.83
N GLU A 37 -10.85 16.03 -20.01
CA GLU A 37 -10.73 14.63 -20.42
C GLU A 37 -9.28 14.23 -20.73
N LEU A 38 -8.47 15.10 -21.37
CA LEU A 38 -7.05 14.86 -21.60
C LEU A 38 -6.26 14.70 -20.28
N VAL A 39 -6.48 15.60 -19.32
CA VAL A 39 -5.89 15.57 -17.98
C VAL A 39 -6.24 14.26 -17.28
N LYS A 40 -7.54 13.92 -17.22
CA LYS A 40 -8.06 12.70 -16.61
C LYS A 40 -7.54 11.42 -17.27
N SER A 41 -7.54 11.35 -18.59
CA SER A 41 -7.05 10.18 -19.34
C SER A 41 -5.54 10.00 -19.23
N THR A 42 -4.77 11.09 -19.23
CA THR A 42 -3.30 11.06 -19.04
C THR A 42 -2.97 10.58 -17.62
N PHE A 43 -3.65 11.13 -16.61
CA PHE A 43 -3.49 10.72 -15.21
C PHE A 43 -3.77 9.21 -15.02
N TYR A 44 -4.86 8.68 -15.59
CA TYR A 44 -5.15 7.25 -15.54
C TYR A 44 -4.18 6.39 -16.35
N TYR A 45 -3.70 6.86 -17.50
CA TYR A 45 -2.72 6.12 -18.31
C TYR A 45 -1.41 5.92 -17.54
N VAL A 46 -0.87 7.00 -16.95
CA VAL A 46 0.36 6.92 -16.13
C VAL A 46 0.13 6.14 -14.84
N SER A 47 -0.98 6.37 -14.11
CA SER A 47 -1.25 5.72 -12.82
C SER A 47 -1.38 4.20 -12.88
N ARG A 48 -1.73 3.63 -14.05
CA ARG A 48 -1.74 2.17 -14.28
C ARG A 48 -0.34 1.54 -14.28
N ALA A 49 0.68 2.33 -14.58
CA ALA A 49 2.08 1.90 -14.65
C ALA A 49 2.85 2.14 -13.34
N LEU A 50 2.29 2.90 -12.39
CA LEU A 50 2.92 3.23 -11.10
C LEU A 50 2.53 2.22 -10.01
N TYR A 51 3.49 1.83 -9.18
CA TYR A 51 3.23 1.15 -7.91
C TYR A 51 2.40 2.03 -6.97
N LYS A 52 1.59 1.42 -6.09
CA LYS A 52 0.71 2.13 -5.12
C LYS A 52 1.40 3.32 -4.44
N GLN A 53 2.58 3.08 -3.88
CA GLN A 53 3.39 4.05 -3.12
C GLN A 53 3.73 5.32 -3.91
N ASP A 54 3.89 5.21 -5.24
CA ASP A 54 4.29 6.32 -6.10
C ASP A 54 3.10 7.13 -6.62
N ARG A 55 1.85 6.63 -6.48
CA ARG A 55 0.65 7.29 -7.03
C ARG A 55 0.35 8.61 -6.33
N LEU A 56 0.50 8.70 -5.01
CA LEU A 56 0.34 9.96 -4.26
C LEU A 56 1.44 10.96 -4.65
N THR A 57 2.69 10.50 -4.68
CA THR A 57 3.87 11.27 -5.10
C THR A 57 3.68 11.86 -6.51
N PHE A 58 3.18 11.05 -7.46
CA PHE A 58 2.83 11.49 -8.81
C PHE A 58 1.66 12.48 -8.82
N ALA A 59 0.56 12.21 -8.10
CA ALA A 59 -0.60 13.10 -8.06
C ALA A 59 -0.24 14.48 -7.50
N LEU A 60 0.50 14.55 -6.40
CA LEU A 60 1.00 15.82 -5.84
C LEU A 60 1.89 16.56 -6.84
N ARG A 61 2.78 15.86 -7.54
CA ARG A 61 3.66 16.48 -8.56
C ARG A 61 2.92 16.91 -9.83
N PHE A 62 1.83 16.23 -10.19
CA PHE A 62 0.96 16.55 -11.32
C PHE A 62 0.15 17.84 -11.03
N VAL A 63 -0.46 17.92 -9.85
CA VAL A 63 -1.21 19.12 -9.38
C VAL A 63 -0.30 20.32 -9.11
N LYS A 64 0.99 20.11 -8.80
CA LYS A 64 1.98 21.17 -8.57
C LYS A 64 2.05 22.22 -9.69
N ALA A 65 1.75 21.83 -10.93
CA ALA A 65 1.84 22.71 -12.09
C ALA A 65 0.83 23.88 -12.08
N GLU A 66 -0.25 23.79 -11.30
CA GLU A 66 -1.35 24.75 -11.32
C GLU A 66 -1.55 25.53 -10.01
N LEU A 67 -1.18 24.95 -8.85
CA LEU A 67 -1.67 25.42 -7.54
C LEU A 67 -0.61 25.94 -6.54
N PHE A 68 0.69 25.85 -6.83
CA PHE A 68 1.75 26.22 -5.86
C PHE A 68 2.88 27.04 -6.48
N ASP A 69 3.31 28.11 -5.81
CA ASP A 69 4.56 28.80 -6.16
C ASP A 69 5.77 27.88 -5.91
N ASP A 70 6.85 28.08 -6.67
CA ASP A 70 8.08 27.29 -6.52
C ASP A 70 8.72 27.45 -5.13
N LYS A 71 8.57 28.61 -4.47
CA LYS A 71 9.11 28.82 -3.12
C LYS A 71 8.28 28.08 -2.07
N GLU A 72 6.96 28.15 -2.16
CA GLU A 72 6.04 27.42 -1.28
C GLU A 72 6.23 25.90 -1.44
N TRP A 73 6.34 25.42 -2.68
CA TRP A 73 6.59 24.02 -2.97
C TRP A 73 7.96 23.55 -2.44
N ASN A 74 9.01 24.35 -2.58
CA ASN A 74 10.32 24.01 -2.04
C ASN A 74 10.34 24.02 -0.50
N PHE A 75 9.62 24.95 0.14
CA PHE A 75 9.41 24.95 1.59
C PHE A 75 8.62 23.72 2.08
N PHE A 76 7.53 23.35 1.39
CA PHE A 76 6.77 22.12 1.64
C PHE A 76 7.65 20.86 1.50
N CYS A 77 8.51 20.82 0.48
CA CYS A 77 9.52 19.78 0.32
C CYS A 77 10.69 19.91 1.33
N GLY A 78 10.72 20.91 2.20
CA GLY A 78 11.78 21.13 3.20
C GLY A 78 13.16 21.42 2.60
N ASN A 79 13.22 22.00 1.41
CA ASN A 79 14.46 22.49 0.80
C ASN A 79 14.65 23.98 1.13
N LEU A 80 15.75 24.32 1.79
CA LEU A 80 16.24 25.70 1.81
C LEU A 80 16.81 26.05 0.43
N VAL A 81 16.62 27.29 -0.01
CA VAL A 81 16.85 27.74 -1.38
C VAL A 81 18.25 28.33 -1.52
N ASP A 82 19.02 27.90 -2.55
CA ASP A 82 19.59 28.80 -3.56
C ASP A 82 20.29 28.07 -4.73
N GLU A 83 19.97 28.55 -5.94
CA GLU A 83 20.63 28.46 -7.27
C GLU A 83 21.05 27.10 -7.93
N ALA A 84 21.14 27.14 -9.27
CA ALA A 84 21.18 26.01 -10.23
C ALA A 84 21.54 26.58 -11.65
N VAL A 85 21.76 25.90 -12.79
CA VAL A 85 21.90 24.50 -13.30
C VAL A 85 22.43 24.65 -14.78
N LEU A 86 22.86 23.69 -15.63
CA LEU A 86 22.65 22.26 -15.82
C LEU A 86 23.96 21.42 -15.66
N ASP A 87 24.34 20.66 -16.70
CA ASP A 87 25.32 19.55 -16.69
C ASP A 87 25.72 19.14 -18.15
N SER A 88 26.71 18.24 -18.31
CA SER A 88 26.92 17.45 -19.55
C SER A 88 27.34 15.98 -19.31
N ALA A 89 26.76 15.05 -20.07
CA ALA A 89 26.72 13.63 -19.77
C ALA A 89 28.04 12.84 -19.86
N SER A 90 28.09 11.71 -19.14
CA SER A 90 28.88 10.52 -19.50
C SER A 90 28.25 9.27 -18.85
N ALA A 91 28.30 8.12 -19.53
CA ALA A 91 27.67 6.87 -19.09
C ALA A 91 28.67 5.91 -18.40
N PRO A 92 28.27 5.16 -17.35
CA PRO A 92 29.19 4.34 -16.57
C PRO A 92 29.50 2.97 -17.20
N SER A 93 30.73 2.50 -17.03
CA SER A 93 31.36 1.42 -17.80
C SER A 93 31.26 0.03 -17.15
N TRP A 94 30.04 -0.50 -16.97
CA TRP A 94 29.80 -1.75 -16.22
C TRP A 94 29.07 -2.87 -17.00
N LEU A 95 28.85 -2.73 -18.31
CA LEU A 95 28.34 -3.85 -19.13
C LEU A 95 29.43 -4.90 -19.38
N SER A 96 29.09 -6.17 -19.19
CA SER A 96 29.88 -7.32 -19.66
C SER A 96 29.60 -7.63 -21.14
N GLU A 97 30.58 -8.24 -21.80
CA GLU A 97 30.63 -8.41 -23.26
C GLU A 97 29.51 -9.33 -23.81
N GLU A 98 29.07 -10.33 -23.03
CA GLU A 98 28.02 -11.28 -23.42
C GLU A 98 26.62 -10.65 -23.53
N VAL A 99 26.32 -9.61 -22.75
CA VAL A 99 24.96 -9.01 -22.69
C VAL A 99 24.65 -8.19 -23.95
N GLN A 100 25.66 -7.58 -24.57
CA GLN A 100 25.48 -6.79 -25.80
C GLN A 100 25.02 -7.66 -26.99
N LEU A 101 25.54 -8.89 -27.07
CA LEU A 101 25.32 -9.80 -28.21
C LEU A 101 23.90 -10.38 -28.23
N GLN A 102 23.25 -10.53 -27.07
CA GLN A 102 21.85 -10.93 -26.96
C GLN A 102 20.89 -9.80 -27.39
N VAL A 103 21.15 -8.56 -26.95
CA VAL A 103 20.30 -7.39 -27.29
C VAL A 103 20.39 -7.02 -28.77
N ALA A 104 21.57 -7.17 -29.39
CA ALA A 104 21.75 -6.95 -30.83
C ALA A 104 20.85 -7.85 -31.69
N ARG A 105 20.74 -9.15 -31.33
CA ARG A 105 19.93 -10.14 -32.07
C ARG A 105 18.42 -9.86 -32.05
N LEU A 106 17.94 -9.09 -31.07
CA LEU A 106 16.54 -8.65 -30.99
C LEU A 106 16.22 -7.45 -31.90
N ARG A 107 17.22 -6.87 -32.58
CA ARG A 107 17.05 -5.64 -33.38
C ARG A 107 17.01 -5.85 -34.90
N GLU A 108 17.46 -6.99 -35.42
CA GLU A 108 17.52 -7.24 -36.88
C GLU A 108 16.27 -7.92 -37.47
N SER A 109 15.31 -8.36 -36.64
CA SER A 109 14.08 -9.02 -37.11
C SER A 109 12.85 -8.10 -37.10
N HIS A 110 12.77 -7.15 -38.03
CA HIS A 110 11.52 -6.43 -38.33
C HIS A 110 11.33 -6.14 -39.83
N THR A 111 10.53 -6.96 -40.50
CA THR A 111 9.79 -6.57 -41.73
C THR A 111 8.60 -7.52 -41.97
N ARG A 112 7.71 -7.60 -40.97
CA ARG A 112 6.34 -8.05 -41.19
C ARG A 112 5.42 -7.21 -40.32
N SER A 113 4.38 -6.63 -40.91
CA SER A 113 3.31 -6.02 -40.13
C SER A 113 2.67 -7.12 -39.26
N PRO A 114 2.52 -6.91 -37.94
CA PRO A 114 1.77 -7.85 -37.11
C PRO A 114 0.32 -7.91 -37.60
N SER A 115 -0.34 -9.07 -37.46
CA SER A 115 -1.78 -9.13 -37.72
C SER A 115 -2.52 -8.20 -36.76
N PRO A 116 -3.64 -7.57 -37.15
CA PRO A 116 -4.41 -6.71 -36.24
C PRO A 116 -4.85 -7.39 -34.92
N SER A 117 -4.89 -8.72 -34.94
CA SER A 117 -5.17 -9.61 -33.79
C SER A 117 -3.97 -9.91 -32.89
N PHE A 118 -2.73 -9.68 -33.31
CA PHE A 118 -1.54 -10.05 -32.53
C PHE A 118 -1.41 -9.21 -31.25
N ARG A 119 -1.06 -9.86 -30.14
CA ARG A 119 -0.78 -9.23 -28.84
C ARG A 119 0.42 -9.93 -28.22
N LEU A 120 1.40 -9.16 -27.74
CA LEU A 120 2.51 -9.64 -26.94
C LEU A 120 2.22 -9.33 -25.47
N TRP A 121 2.41 -10.32 -24.60
CA TRP A 121 2.32 -10.19 -23.15
C TRP A 121 3.69 -10.47 -22.54
N LEU A 122 4.11 -9.64 -21.59
CA LEU A 122 5.40 -9.74 -20.91
C LEU A 122 5.18 -9.60 -19.40
N SER A 123 5.82 -10.47 -18.62
CA SER A 123 5.87 -10.43 -17.17
C SER A 123 7.32 -10.25 -16.74
N ALA A 124 7.61 -9.19 -15.97
CA ALA A 124 8.96 -8.88 -15.49
C ALA A 124 8.90 -8.18 -14.13
N GLU A 125 9.90 -8.43 -13.30
CA GLU A 125 10.11 -7.75 -12.02
C GLU A 125 10.82 -6.39 -12.21
N PRO A 126 10.72 -5.46 -11.24
CA PRO A 126 11.34 -4.14 -11.34
C PRO A 126 12.86 -4.19 -11.21
N ASP A 127 13.55 -4.24 -12.36
CA ASP A 127 15.00 -4.04 -12.43
C ASP A 127 15.35 -2.60 -12.87
N ASN A 128 16.40 -2.05 -12.25
CA ASN A 128 17.03 -0.78 -12.61
C ASN A 128 17.90 -0.90 -13.87
N GLN A 129 18.35 -2.11 -14.22
CA GLN A 129 19.13 -2.40 -15.42
C GLN A 129 18.25 -2.64 -16.67
N PHE A 130 16.93 -2.71 -16.51
CA PHE A 130 16.01 -3.07 -17.58
C PHE A 130 16.05 -2.05 -18.76
N PRO A 131 16.27 -2.48 -20.01
CA PRO A 131 16.47 -1.57 -21.15
C PRO A 131 15.32 -0.58 -21.39
N ALA A 132 15.66 0.71 -21.52
CA ALA A 132 14.68 1.80 -21.63
C ALA A 132 13.84 1.75 -22.92
N VAL A 133 14.37 1.22 -24.03
CA VAL A 133 13.69 1.17 -25.34
C VAL A 133 12.44 0.26 -25.31
N PRO A 134 12.53 -1.04 -24.99
CA PRO A 134 11.33 -1.88 -24.89
C PRO A 134 10.39 -1.45 -23.75
N LEU A 135 10.87 -0.72 -22.73
CA LEU A 135 9.98 -0.05 -21.79
C LEU A 135 9.17 1.04 -22.49
N GLN A 136 9.79 1.98 -23.20
CA GLN A 136 9.09 3.11 -23.83
C GLN A 136 7.87 2.65 -24.64
N ASP A 137 8.04 1.66 -25.51
CA ASP A 137 7.02 1.16 -26.45
C ASP A 137 6.00 0.17 -25.84
N ALA A 138 6.21 -0.29 -24.59
CA ALA A 138 5.29 -1.21 -23.93
C ALA A 138 4.11 -0.48 -23.24
N LEU A 139 2.95 -1.15 -23.19
CA LEU A 139 1.92 -0.86 -22.19
C LEU A 139 2.34 -1.50 -20.87
N LYS A 140 2.56 -0.70 -19.83
CA LYS A 140 2.90 -1.17 -18.48
C LYS A 140 1.65 -1.25 -17.62
N ILE A 141 1.56 -2.28 -16.79
CA ILE A 141 0.51 -2.46 -15.79
C ILE A 141 1.20 -2.93 -14.50
N ALA A 142 1.10 -2.15 -13.43
CA ALA A 142 1.54 -2.58 -12.10
C ALA A 142 0.54 -3.60 -11.55
N TYR A 143 0.95 -4.86 -11.39
CA TYR A 143 0.12 -5.93 -10.85
C TYR A 143 0.32 -6.03 -9.33
N GLU A 144 -0.56 -5.39 -8.58
CA GLU A 144 -0.58 -5.36 -7.11
C GLU A 144 -1.99 -5.74 -6.63
N THR A 145 -2.12 -6.50 -5.53
CA THR A 145 -3.40 -6.71 -4.85
C THR A 145 -4.06 -5.34 -4.57
N PRO A 146 -5.35 -5.11 -4.92
CA PRO A 146 -5.97 -3.81 -4.68
C PRO A 146 -6.03 -3.51 -3.17
N PRO A 147 -5.77 -2.27 -2.73
CA PRO A 147 -5.63 -1.95 -1.31
C PRO A 147 -6.98 -1.97 -0.59
N GLY A 148 -6.95 -2.41 0.67
CA GLY A 148 -8.10 -2.40 1.57
C GLY A 148 -8.93 -3.68 1.50
N ILE A 149 -9.33 -4.18 2.66
CA ILE A 149 -10.08 -5.43 2.85
C ILE A 149 -11.32 -5.49 1.95
N LYS A 150 -12.05 -4.37 1.82
CA LYS A 150 -13.23 -4.24 0.94
C LYS A 150 -12.93 -4.63 -0.51
N HIS A 151 -11.82 -4.20 -1.09
CA HIS A 151 -11.45 -4.51 -2.47
C HIS A 151 -10.97 -5.95 -2.62
N ASN A 152 -10.19 -6.43 -1.66
CA ASN A 152 -9.64 -7.78 -1.61
C ASN A 152 -10.77 -8.84 -1.58
N ILE A 153 -11.74 -8.66 -0.67
CA ILE A 153 -12.95 -9.50 -0.60
C ILE A 153 -13.82 -9.32 -1.85
N SER A 154 -14.03 -8.09 -2.33
CA SER A 154 -14.84 -7.84 -3.54
C SER A 154 -14.28 -8.54 -4.79
N GLY A 155 -12.95 -8.61 -4.92
CA GLY A 155 -12.28 -9.35 -6.00
C GLY A 155 -12.49 -10.86 -5.87
N THR A 156 -12.24 -11.39 -4.67
CA THR A 156 -12.42 -12.80 -4.32
C THR A 156 -13.85 -13.28 -4.58
N LEU A 157 -14.86 -12.57 -4.09
CA LEU A 157 -16.26 -12.95 -4.24
C LEU A 157 -16.70 -12.94 -5.70
N LYS A 158 -16.28 -11.94 -6.50
CA LYS A 158 -16.55 -11.92 -7.96
C LYS A 158 -15.96 -13.15 -8.65
N GLN A 159 -14.68 -13.44 -8.40
CA GLN A 159 -13.99 -14.61 -8.97
C GLN A 159 -14.70 -15.92 -8.63
N TRP A 160 -15.32 -16.02 -7.45
CA TRP A 160 -16.09 -17.21 -7.07
C TRP A 160 -17.49 -17.23 -7.69
N ILE A 161 -18.19 -16.10 -7.80
CA ILE A 161 -19.49 -15.99 -8.48
C ILE A 161 -19.38 -16.40 -9.95
N ASP A 162 -18.36 -15.91 -10.66
CA ASP A 162 -18.11 -16.21 -12.07
C ASP A 162 -17.86 -17.72 -12.34
N VAL A 163 -17.38 -18.45 -11.32
CA VAL A 163 -17.09 -19.89 -11.37
C VAL A 163 -18.24 -20.76 -10.84
N GLU A 164 -19.04 -20.27 -9.89
CA GLU A 164 -19.97 -21.08 -9.10
C GLU A 164 -21.45 -20.65 -9.18
N ALA A 165 -21.84 -19.92 -10.23
CA ALA A 165 -23.21 -19.42 -10.44
C ALA A 165 -24.36 -20.45 -10.33
N ASN A 166 -24.07 -21.77 -10.35
CA ASN A 166 -25.04 -22.86 -10.12
C ASN A 166 -24.50 -23.97 -9.18
N SER A 167 -23.63 -23.67 -8.22
CA SER A 167 -22.94 -24.69 -7.40
C SER A 167 -23.84 -25.47 -6.42
N GLY A 168 -25.04 -24.96 -6.09
CA GLY A 168 -26.00 -25.63 -5.19
C GLY A 168 -25.56 -25.72 -3.72
N LYS A 169 -24.48 -25.02 -3.33
CA LYS A 169 -23.95 -24.98 -1.96
C LYS A 169 -24.96 -24.35 -0.99
N SER A 170 -25.00 -24.86 0.24
CA SER A 170 -25.87 -24.38 1.30
C SER A 170 -25.46 -23.00 1.82
N GLU A 171 -26.39 -22.32 2.51
CA GLU A 171 -26.13 -21.06 3.23
C GLU A 171 -24.92 -21.18 4.18
N LEU A 172 -24.73 -22.35 4.79
CA LEU A 172 -23.62 -22.63 5.71
C LEU A 172 -22.26 -22.71 4.98
N GLU A 173 -22.22 -23.36 3.82
CA GLU A 173 -21.01 -23.45 2.99
C GLU A 173 -20.63 -22.09 2.41
N LEU A 174 -21.60 -21.33 1.89
CA LEU A 174 -21.38 -19.98 1.37
C LEU A 174 -20.85 -19.02 2.46
N LYS A 175 -21.45 -19.07 3.66
CA LYS A 175 -21.03 -18.28 4.83
C LYS A 175 -19.62 -18.65 5.31
N THR A 176 -19.29 -19.93 5.32
CA THR A 176 -17.94 -20.40 5.70
C THR A 176 -16.89 -19.96 4.68
N GLN A 177 -17.21 -20.00 3.39
CA GLN A 177 -16.33 -19.47 2.35
C GLN A 177 -16.17 -17.94 2.44
N PHE A 178 -17.23 -17.19 2.73
CA PHE A 178 -17.13 -15.74 2.99
C PHE A 178 -16.18 -15.46 4.16
N LEU A 179 -16.28 -16.21 5.26
CA LEU A 179 -15.38 -16.08 6.41
C LEU A 179 -13.92 -16.44 6.08
N LEU A 180 -13.67 -17.38 5.15
CA LEU A 180 -12.33 -17.64 4.62
C LEU A 180 -11.80 -16.49 3.75
N ALA A 181 -12.63 -15.89 2.88
CA ALA A 181 -12.24 -14.71 2.09
C ALA A 181 -11.93 -13.51 3.01
N TRP A 182 -12.75 -13.33 4.04
CA TRP A 182 -12.59 -12.30 5.08
C TRP A 182 -11.27 -12.48 5.86
N PHE A 183 -10.99 -13.70 6.32
CA PHE A 183 -9.72 -14.09 6.93
C PHE A 183 -8.53 -13.79 6.01
N HIS A 184 -8.58 -14.23 4.74
CA HIS A 184 -7.49 -14.04 3.78
C HIS A 184 -7.18 -12.56 3.52
N ALA A 185 -8.22 -11.73 3.36
CA ALA A 185 -8.06 -10.29 3.20
C ALA A 185 -7.39 -9.63 4.42
N ILE A 186 -7.79 -9.99 5.64
CA ILE A 186 -7.19 -9.45 6.87
C ILE A 186 -5.70 -9.80 6.98
N ILE A 187 -5.32 -11.08 6.81
CA ILE A 187 -3.90 -11.48 6.90
C ILE A 187 -3.04 -10.85 5.80
N GLN A 188 -3.63 -10.58 4.62
CA GLN A 188 -2.95 -9.91 3.52
C GLN A 188 -2.76 -8.41 3.74
N GLU A 189 -3.80 -7.66 4.14
CA GLU A 189 -3.68 -6.21 4.33
C GLU A 189 -2.90 -5.88 5.62
N ARG A 190 -2.91 -6.75 6.66
CA ARG A 190 -2.11 -6.58 7.88
C ARG A 190 -0.59 -6.54 7.63
N ARG A 191 -0.12 -6.96 6.45
CA ARG A 191 1.28 -6.80 5.98
C ARG A 191 1.69 -5.33 5.78
N THR A 192 0.74 -4.40 5.71
CA THR A 192 1.02 -2.95 5.72
C THR A 192 1.59 -2.45 7.05
N CYS A 193 1.38 -3.19 8.15
CA CYS A 193 1.69 -2.76 9.52
C CYS A 193 2.98 -3.37 10.12
N ILE A 194 3.90 -3.92 9.32
CA ILE A 194 5.14 -4.54 9.81
C ILE A 194 5.96 -3.50 10.61
N PRO A 195 6.48 -3.81 11.83
CA PRO A 195 6.52 -5.13 12.48
C PRO A 195 5.34 -5.44 13.43
N GLN A 196 4.37 -4.54 13.60
CA GLN A 196 3.22 -4.71 14.51
C GLN A 196 2.12 -5.64 13.94
N GLY A 197 2.02 -5.68 12.61
CA GLY A 197 1.10 -6.56 11.89
C GLY A 197 1.60 -8.00 11.80
N TRP A 198 2.87 -8.13 11.39
CA TRP A 198 3.65 -9.37 11.26
C TRP A 198 5.11 -8.99 11.50
N LEU A 199 5.93 -9.86 12.10
CA LEU A 199 7.35 -9.54 12.33
C LEU A 199 8.18 -9.55 11.03
N LYS A 200 7.71 -10.26 10.00
CA LYS A 200 8.33 -10.37 8.67
C LYS A 200 7.26 -10.21 7.57
N PHE A 201 7.67 -9.87 6.36
CA PHE A 201 6.76 -9.92 5.21
C PHE A 201 6.54 -11.37 4.76
N TYR A 202 5.29 -11.83 4.75
CA TYR A 202 4.88 -13.15 4.29
C TYR A 202 4.03 -13.06 3.00
N GLU A 203 4.42 -13.80 1.97
CA GLU A 203 3.74 -13.77 0.66
C GLU A 203 2.49 -14.68 0.62
N PHE A 204 1.47 -14.37 1.41
CA PHE A 204 0.16 -15.01 1.24
C PHE A 204 -0.43 -14.67 -0.13
N ASN A 205 -0.82 -15.68 -0.92
CA ASN A 205 -1.25 -15.52 -2.30
C ASN A 205 -2.56 -16.27 -2.63
N SER A 206 -3.13 -16.03 -3.81
CA SER A 206 -4.44 -16.55 -4.21
C SER A 206 -4.49 -18.08 -4.37
N ASN A 207 -3.34 -18.76 -4.45
CA ASN A 207 -3.31 -20.23 -4.45
C ASN A 207 -3.53 -20.77 -3.03
N ASP A 208 -2.99 -20.13 -2.00
CA ASP A 208 -3.22 -20.49 -0.59
C ASP A 208 -4.73 -20.44 -0.27
N LEU A 209 -5.39 -19.36 -0.71
CA LEU A 209 -6.85 -19.20 -0.62
C LEU A 209 -7.61 -20.30 -1.38
N ARG A 210 -7.15 -20.64 -2.60
CA ARG A 210 -7.76 -21.70 -3.41
C ARG A 210 -7.67 -23.06 -2.74
N VAL A 211 -6.51 -23.42 -2.20
CA VAL A 211 -6.30 -24.70 -1.50
C VAL A 211 -7.12 -24.72 -0.21
N ALA A 212 -7.12 -23.63 0.59
CA ALA A 212 -7.95 -23.53 1.79
C ALA A 212 -9.46 -23.67 1.48
N ARG A 213 -9.91 -23.14 0.33
CA ARG A 213 -11.31 -23.30 -0.13
C ARG A 213 -11.61 -24.74 -0.55
N GLN A 214 -10.68 -25.43 -1.20
CA GLN A 214 -10.81 -26.86 -1.52
C GLN A 214 -10.84 -27.73 -0.25
N VAL A 215 -10.03 -27.39 0.76
CA VAL A 215 -10.05 -28.01 2.09
C VAL A 215 -11.42 -27.85 2.77
N LEU A 216 -12.04 -26.67 2.68
CA LEU A 216 -13.41 -26.44 3.15
C LEU A 216 -14.46 -27.21 2.34
N ASP A 217 -14.40 -27.20 1.01
CA ASP A 217 -15.38 -27.89 0.15
C ASP A 217 -15.31 -29.43 0.32
N VAL A 218 -14.14 -30.00 0.65
CA VAL A 218 -13.97 -31.43 0.94
C VAL A 218 -14.44 -31.79 2.35
N MET A 219 -14.10 -31.00 3.38
CA MET A 219 -14.46 -31.29 4.78
C MET A 219 -15.83 -30.75 5.23
N GLY A 220 -16.47 -29.87 4.45
CA GLY A 220 -17.78 -29.29 4.74
C GLY A 220 -18.99 -30.17 4.41
N SER A 221 -18.75 -31.43 4.04
CA SER A 221 -19.79 -32.38 3.65
C SER A 221 -20.83 -32.66 4.75
N LYS A 222 -21.95 -33.29 4.35
CA LYS A 222 -23.25 -33.44 5.03
C LYS A 222 -23.25 -33.88 6.52
N ASN A 223 -22.13 -34.33 7.05
CA ASN A 223 -21.97 -34.75 8.45
C ASN A 223 -21.54 -33.59 9.38
N GLY A 224 -21.18 -32.43 8.82
CA GLY A 224 -20.78 -31.24 9.56
C GLY A 224 -19.26 -31.02 9.62
N TYR A 225 -18.88 -29.75 9.81
CA TYR A 225 -17.49 -29.29 9.81
C TYR A 225 -16.72 -29.71 11.06
N ASN A 226 -15.62 -30.46 10.90
CA ASN A 226 -14.60 -30.61 11.95
C ASN A 226 -13.68 -29.38 11.94
N TRP A 227 -14.04 -28.36 12.71
CA TRP A 227 -13.30 -27.10 12.77
C TRP A 227 -11.86 -27.25 13.28
N GLU A 228 -11.58 -28.21 14.17
CA GLU A 228 -10.23 -28.45 14.69
C GLU A 228 -9.30 -28.94 13.58
N ALA A 229 -9.71 -29.97 12.84
CA ALA A 229 -8.98 -30.46 11.67
C ALA A 229 -8.85 -29.37 10.58
N ILE A 230 -9.91 -28.60 10.31
CA ILE A 230 -9.89 -27.52 9.31
C ILE A 230 -8.89 -26.42 9.69
N ARG A 231 -8.85 -26.01 10.96
CA ARG A 231 -7.86 -25.01 11.40
C ARG A 231 -6.45 -25.57 11.33
N GLY A 232 -6.19 -26.79 11.82
CA GLY A 232 -4.88 -27.45 11.67
C GLY A 232 -4.41 -27.57 10.22
N PHE A 233 -5.27 -27.97 9.28
CA PHE A 233 -4.91 -28.02 7.85
C PHE A 233 -4.60 -26.64 7.24
N ILE A 234 -5.32 -25.59 7.65
CA ILE A 234 -5.11 -24.23 7.13
C ILE A 234 -3.89 -23.58 7.80
N GLU A 235 -3.64 -23.89 9.07
CA GLU A 235 -2.49 -23.45 9.86
C GLU A 235 -1.22 -24.17 9.39
N ASP A 236 -1.05 -25.46 9.67
CA ASP A 236 0.19 -26.20 9.44
C ASP A 236 0.56 -26.29 7.95
N ALA A 237 -0.42 -26.62 7.09
CA ALA A 237 -0.15 -27.05 5.72
C ALA A 237 -0.35 -25.97 4.64
N ILE A 238 -0.91 -24.79 4.97
CA ILE A 238 -1.20 -23.74 3.98
C ILE A 238 -0.54 -22.41 4.34
N TYR A 239 -0.87 -21.80 5.49
CA TYR A 239 -0.40 -20.46 5.83
C TYR A 239 0.84 -20.48 6.75
N GLY A 240 0.87 -21.36 7.76
CA GLY A 240 1.98 -21.53 8.69
C GLY A 240 3.24 -22.08 8.02
N GLY A 241 3.12 -22.87 6.95
CA GLY A 241 4.25 -23.25 6.09
C GLY A 241 5.01 -22.09 5.43
N ARG A 242 4.51 -20.85 5.54
CA ARG A 242 5.22 -19.61 5.14
C ARG A 242 5.75 -18.79 6.34
N ILE A 243 5.40 -19.16 7.57
CA ILE A 243 5.69 -18.37 8.78
C ILE A 243 6.81 -19.03 9.59
N GLU A 244 7.90 -18.30 9.78
CA GLU A 244 9.09 -18.79 10.50
C GLU A 244 9.02 -18.54 12.02
N ASN A 245 8.22 -17.56 12.47
CA ASN A 245 8.23 -17.10 13.85
C ASN A 245 7.03 -17.60 14.66
N GLN A 246 7.27 -18.20 15.82
CA GLN A 246 6.24 -18.73 16.71
C GLN A 246 5.22 -17.69 17.19
N LEU A 247 5.61 -16.41 17.31
CA LEU A 247 4.69 -15.32 17.67
C LEU A 247 3.74 -14.99 16.52
N ASP A 248 4.23 -15.01 15.28
CA ASP A 248 3.39 -14.86 14.08
C ASP A 248 2.49 -16.11 13.90
N ILE A 249 2.95 -17.31 14.24
CA ILE A 249 2.10 -18.53 14.24
C ILE A 249 0.95 -18.36 15.24
N GLY A 250 1.21 -18.01 16.50
CA GLY A 250 0.14 -17.81 17.50
C GLY A 250 -0.85 -16.70 17.12
N VAL A 251 -0.39 -15.70 16.35
CA VAL A 251 -1.26 -14.70 15.70
C VAL A 251 -2.14 -15.34 14.62
N LEU A 252 -1.59 -16.19 13.75
CA LEU A 252 -2.35 -16.92 12.74
C LEU A 252 -3.43 -17.81 13.37
N SER A 253 -3.09 -18.59 14.40
CA SER A 253 -4.04 -19.46 15.13
C SER A 253 -5.22 -18.66 15.68
N ALA A 254 -4.96 -17.51 16.32
CA ALA A 254 -5.99 -16.65 16.90
C ALA A 254 -7.00 -16.12 15.84
N TYR A 255 -6.53 -15.86 14.61
CA TYR A 255 -7.41 -15.47 13.51
C TYR A 255 -8.23 -16.62 12.95
N LEU A 256 -7.65 -17.83 12.90
CA LEU A 256 -8.36 -19.04 12.51
C LEU A 256 -9.43 -19.40 13.57
N ASP A 257 -9.11 -19.34 14.86
CA ASP A 257 -10.05 -19.54 15.97
C ASP A 257 -11.22 -18.52 15.93
N LYS A 258 -10.93 -17.25 15.63
CA LYS A 258 -11.97 -16.21 15.51
C LYS A 258 -12.93 -16.49 14.36
N PHE A 259 -12.43 -16.70 13.14
CA PHE A 259 -13.27 -16.71 11.93
C PHE A 259 -13.72 -18.11 11.48
N LEU A 260 -12.91 -19.16 11.69
CA LEU A 260 -13.21 -20.53 11.27
C LEU A 260 -13.57 -21.43 12.47
N SER A 261 -14.55 -20.99 13.25
CA SER A 261 -15.11 -21.71 14.39
C SER A 261 -16.62 -21.89 14.30
N GLN A 262 -17.13 -22.98 14.89
CA GLN A 262 -18.56 -23.27 14.97
C GLN A 262 -19.36 -22.11 15.57
N LYS A 263 -18.80 -21.41 16.57
CA LYS A 263 -19.44 -20.24 17.20
C LYS A 263 -19.70 -19.13 16.18
N MET A 264 -18.70 -18.77 15.37
CA MET A 264 -18.83 -17.70 14.37
C MET A 264 -19.78 -18.10 13.25
N VAL A 265 -19.61 -19.32 12.70
CA VAL A 265 -20.39 -19.80 11.56
C VAL A 265 -21.87 -20.05 11.92
N MET A 266 -22.18 -20.47 13.15
CA MET A 266 -23.57 -20.67 13.62
C MET A 266 -24.23 -19.39 14.14
N SER A 267 -23.47 -18.36 14.52
CA SER A 267 -24.06 -17.09 15.01
C SER A 267 -24.81 -16.36 13.91
N ARG A 268 -25.92 -15.70 14.27
CA ARG A 268 -26.60 -14.72 13.40
C ARG A 268 -25.91 -13.36 13.55
N ASP A 269 -25.85 -12.85 14.77
CA ASP A 269 -25.00 -11.73 15.17
C ASP A 269 -23.55 -12.17 15.40
N GLY A 270 -22.84 -12.61 14.34
CA GLY A 270 -21.40 -12.84 14.42
C GLY A 270 -20.62 -11.53 14.32
N GLU A 271 -19.67 -11.31 15.23
CA GLU A 271 -18.89 -10.08 15.32
C GLU A 271 -17.61 -10.19 14.48
N LEU A 272 -17.57 -9.50 13.35
CA LEU A 272 -16.41 -9.46 12.44
C LEU A 272 -15.33 -8.53 12.99
N ASP A 273 -15.75 -7.36 13.47
CA ASP A 273 -14.98 -6.38 14.27
C ASP A 273 -15.93 -5.74 15.29
N SER A 274 -15.37 -5.07 16.30
CA SER A 274 -15.99 -4.27 17.36
C SER A 274 -17.24 -3.46 16.99
N ASN A 275 -17.32 -3.00 15.73
CA ASN A 275 -18.42 -2.21 15.19
C ASN A 275 -19.00 -2.80 13.89
N LEU A 276 -18.72 -4.06 13.57
CA LEU A 276 -19.20 -4.73 12.35
C LEU A 276 -19.78 -6.11 12.66
N ARG A 277 -21.09 -6.24 12.45
CA ARG A 277 -21.80 -7.52 12.48
C ARG A 277 -21.88 -8.16 11.10
N MET A 278 -21.86 -9.48 11.09
CA MET A 278 -22.12 -10.31 9.93
C MET A 278 -23.61 -10.21 9.51
N PRO A 279 -23.93 -10.05 8.20
CA PRO A 279 -25.30 -10.00 7.70
C PRO A 279 -25.94 -11.40 7.62
N GLU A 280 -27.28 -11.46 7.59
CA GLU A 280 -28.02 -12.61 7.08
C GLU A 280 -28.09 -12.50 5.54
N ALA A 281 -27.25 -13.26 4.82
CA ALA A 281 -27.17 -13.27 3.36
C ALA A 281 -27.12 -14.72 2.82
N LYS A 282 -27.99 -15.03 1.85
CA LYS A 282 -28.32 -16.39 1.40
C LYS A 282 -27.68 -16.79 0.07
N SER A 283 -27.26 -15.82 -0.72
CA SER A 283 -26.53 -16.03 -1.97
C SER A 283 -25.18 -15.30 -1.96
N MET A 284 -24.21 -15.81 -2.74
CA MET A 284 -22.90 -15.16 -2.89
C MET A 284 -23.03 -13.73 -3.47
N ASN A 285 -24.10 -13.45 -4.21
CA ASN A 285 -24.42 -12.11 -4.69
C ASN A 285 -24.86 -11.18 -3.55
N GLU A 286 -25.68 -11.62 -2.60
CA GLU A 286 -26.01 -10.84 -1.40
C GLU A 286 -24.76 -10.55 -0.54
N TRP A 287 -23.83 -11.52 -0.42
CA TRP A 287 -22.54 -11.30 0.25
C TRP A 287 -21.68 -10.27 -0.49
N LEU A 288 -21.60 -10.33 -1.82
CA LEU A 288 -20.88 -9.33 -2.62
C LEU A 288 -21.56 -7.96 -2.54
N ASP A 289 -22.90 -7.90 -2.55
CA ASP A 289 -23.66 -6.66 -2.49
C ASP A 289 -23.63 -6.03 -1.09
N PHE A 290 -23.55 -6.81 -0.02
CA PHE A 290 -23.16 -6.33 1.31
C PHE A 290 -21.79 -5.63 1.26
N VAL A 291 -20.76 -6.29 0.73
CA VAL A 291 -19.40 -5.71 0.64
C VAL A 291 -19.34 -4.49 -0.30
N LYS A 292 -20.17 -4.42 -1.36
CA LYS A 292 -20.32 -3.20 -2.19
C LYS A 292 -21.03 -2.07 -1.44
N ASN A 293 -22.27 -2.31 -1.01
CA ASN A 293 -23.22 -1.33 -0.47
C ASN A 293 -22.85 -0.84 0.95
N MET A 294 -21.82 -1.44 1.55
CA MET A 294 -20.99 -0.90 2.63
C MET A 294 -20.24 0.37 2.17
N LEU A 295 -21.00 1.38 1.72
CA LEU A 295 -20.54 2.66 1.19
C LEU A 295 -21.70 3.66 1.24
N HIS A 296 -21.69 4.57 2.22
CA HIS A 296 -22.14 5.96 2.08
C HIS A 296 -21.99 6.70 3.41
N ILE A 297 -20.95 7.52 3.52
CA ILE A 297 -21.06 8.98 3.73
C ILE A 297 -19.93 9.60 2.90
N THR A 298 -20.26 10.26 1.80
CA THR A 298 -19.36 11.27 1.25
C THR A 298 -19.49 12.48 2.17
N VAL A 299 -18.39 12.95 2.74
CA VAL A 299 -18.42 14.18 3.54
C VAL A 299 -18.75 15.33 2.60
N LEU A 300 -20.01 15.76 2.62
CA LEU A 300 -20.44 17.04 2.05
C LEU A 300 -19.84 18.16 2.89
N CYS A 301 -18.55 18.41 2.67
CA CYS A 301 -17.83 19.55 3.24
C CYS A 301 -18.26 20.82 2.49
N VAL A 302 -19.54 21.17 2.63
CA VAL A 302 -20.04 22.50 2.30
C VAL A 302 -19.30 23.44 3.24
N ARG A 303 -18.25 24.07 2.71
CA ARG A 303 -17.46 25.09 3.38
C ARG A 303 -18.31 26.35 3.51
N GLU A 304 -19.27 26.32 4.42
CA GLU A 304 -19.98 27.53 4.84
C GLU A 304 -18.93 28.56 5.22
N ARG A 305 -19.00 29.72 4.55
CA ARG A 305 -18.10 30.83 4.85
C ARG A 305 -18.56 31.37 6.20
N PHE A 306 -17.68 31.29 7.20
CA PHE A 306 -17.89 31.95 8.48
C PHE A 306 -17.99 33.47 8.23
N ASP A 307 -19.23 33.97 8.16
CA ASP A 307 -19.54 35.38 7.97
C ASP A 307 -19.78 36.01 9.36
N PRO A 308 -18.89 36.87 9.86
CA PRO A 308 -19.00 37.42 11.21
C PRO A 308 -20.15 38.45 11.40
N SER A 309 -20.96 38.72 10.37
CA SER A 309 -21.90 39.85 10.36
C SER A 309 -23.34 39.53 10.83
N ARG A 310 -23.61 38.32 11.34
CA ARG A 310 -24.95 37.87 11.76
C ARG A 310 -25.11 37.55 13.25
N GLU A 311 -24.68 38.46 14.11
CA GLU A 311 -25.24 38.60 15.46
C GLU A 311 -26.22 39.78 15.51
N SER A 312 -27.53 39.53 15.38
CA SER A 312 -28.57 40.33 16.07
C SER A 312 -29.98 39.75 15.93
N LEU A 313 -30.73 39.93 17.02
CA LEU A 313 -32.18 40.14 17.10
C LEU A 313 -33.17 39.06 16.60
N ASP A 314 -33.58 38.29 17.62
CA ASP A 314 -34.98 38.25 18.11
C ASP A 314 -35.91 37.11 17.66
N SER A 315 -37.07 37.12 18.32
CA SER A 315 -37.82 35.95 18.76
C SER A 315 -39.09 35.65 17.96
N GLY A 316 -39.49 34.36 17.99
CA GLY A 316 -40.91 33.97 17.96
C GLY A 316 -41.39 33.16 16.75
N LEU A 317 -42.49 32.44 17.01
CA LEU A 317 -43.44 31.84 16.05
C LEU A 317 -42.94 30.70 15.15
N GLU A 318 -43.15 29.49 15.67
CA GLU A 318 -43.94 28.40 15.06
C GLU A 318 -44.15 28.32 13.53
N ASN A 319 -44.04 27.08 13.05
CA ASN A 319 -44.75 26.50 11.89
C ASN A 319 -44.43 27.03 10.48
N ASP A 320 -43.45 26.40 9.83
CA ASP A 320 -43.61 26.01 8.42
C ASP A 320 -42.94 24.65 8.11
N VAL A 321 -43.50 23.57 8.67
CA VAL A 321 -43.06 22.19 8.44
C VAL A 321 -43.68 21.66 7.14
N ILE A 322 -43.14 22.09 6.00
CA ILE A 322 -43.51 21.56 4.68
C ILE A 322 -43.00 20.11 4.58
N GLY A 323 -43.94 19.18 4.76
CA GLY A 323 -43.61 17.83 5.21
C GLY A 323 -43.10 16.86 4.13
N ILE A 324 -42.20 15.98 4.56
CA ILE A 324 -42.01 14.66 3.96
C ILE A 324 -42.70 13.64 4.88
N ARG A 325 -43.89 13.14 4.48
CA ARG A 325 -44.58 12.06 5.19
C ARG A 325 -44.23 10.71 4.56
N ASN A 326 -44.17 9.68 5.41
CA ASN A 326 -44.10 8.26 5.06
C ASN A 326 -42.87 7.79 4.24
N VAL A 327 -41.74 7.65 4.91
CA VAL A 327 -40.90 6.46 4.72
C VAL A 327 -41.00 5.63 6.01
N SER A 328 -41.36 4.35 5.86
CA SER A 328 -41.60 3.46 7.00
C SER A 328 -40.31 3.12 7.76
N ARG A 329 -40.44 2.89 9.06
CA ARG A 329 -39.36 2.42 9.95
C ARG A 329 -38.57 1.25 9.35
N MET A 330 -37.29 1.46 9.10
CA MET A 330 -36.26 0.44 9.28
C MET A 330 -35.10 1.09 10.04
N ASN A 331 -34.75 0.53 11.21
CA ASN A 331 -33.61 0.99 12.01
C ASN A 331 -32.32 0.51 11.35
N TYR A 332 -31.87 1.25 10.34
CA TYR A 332 -30.53 1.10 9.79
C TYR A 332 -29.50 1.67 10.77
N ASN A 333 -29.17 0.91 11.81
CA ASN A 333 -27.87 1.01 12.45
C ASN A 333 -26.84 0.56 11.42
N LEU A 334 -26.41 1.50 10.58
CA LEU A 334 -25.49 1.30 9.48
C LEU A 334 -24.08 1.09 10.03
N PHE A 335 -23.82 -0.16 10.43
CA PHE A 335 -22.48 -0.68 10.75
C PHE A 335 -21.67 -0.78 9.45
N GLN A 336 -21.08 0.36 9.04
CA GLN A 336 -20.25 0.49 7.85
C GLN A 336 -18.77 0.24 8.20
N ILE A 337 -18.03 -0.43 7.31
CA ILE A 337 -16.57 -0.26 7.26
C ILE A 337 -16.31 1.08 6.54
N PRO A 338 -15.46 1.97 7.07
CA PRO A 338 -14.99 3.15 6.34
C PRO A 338 -14.20 2.78 5.07
N GLU A 339 -13.95 3.75 4.18
CA GLU A 339 -13.09 3.53 3.00
C GLU A 339 -11.61 3.30 3.35
N GLU A 340 -11.22 3.65 4.58
CA GLU A 340 -9.87 3.48 5.13
C GLU A 340 -9.87 2.34 6.18
N ASP A 341 -9.08 1.29 5.98
CA ASP A 341 -9.00 0.16 6.91
C ASP A 341 -8.41 0.59 8.27
N LYS A 342 -9.27 0.73 9.29
CA LYS A 342 -8.85 1.13 10.65
C LYS A 342 -7.97 0.07 11.32
N PRO A 343 -6.99 0.45 12.16
CA PRO A 343 -6.19 -0.48 12.96
C PRO A 343 -7.01 -1.50 13.79
N SER A 344 -8.19 -1.10 14.29
CA SER A 344 -9.11 -1.97 15.05
C SER A 344 -9.49 -3.26 14.30
N LEU A 345 -9.67 -3.16 12.98
CA LEU A 345 -10.05 -4.26 12.09
C LEU A 345 -8.97 -5.36 12.04
N PHE A 346 -7.72 -4.98 12.32
CA PHE A 346 -6.54 -5.84 12.46
C PHE A 346 -6.22 -6.21 13.91
N GLY A 347 -7.08 -5.85 14.88
CA GLY A 347 -6.80 -6.00 16.31
C GLY A 347 -5.63 -5.13 16.81
N LEU A 348 -5.26 -4.08 16.05
CA LEU A 348 -4.14 -3.20 16.33
C LEU A 348 -4.62 -1.89 16.99
N PRO A 349 -3.81 -1.25 17.85
CA PRO A 349 -4.20 -0.04 18.55
C PRO A 349 -4.31 1.17 17.62
N GLU A 350 -5.26 2.08 17.88
CA GLU A 350 -5.60 3.19 16.98
C GLU A 350 -4.43 4.17 16.72
N ASN A 351 -3.50 4.30 17.67
CA ASN A 351 -2.29 5.13 17.50
C ASN A 351 -1.37 4.65 16.36
N LEU A 352 -1.54 3.40 15.89
CA LEU A 352 -0.81 2.88 14.75
C LEU A 352 -1.22 3.59 13.44
N GLY A 353 -2.47 4.04 13.31
CA GLY A 353 -2.95 4.78 12.13
C GLY A 353 -2.16 6.07 11.92
N ALA A 354 -2.16 6.95 12.93
CA ALA A 354 -1.38 8.18 12.92
C ALA A 354 0.14 7.94 12.74
N THR A 355 0.67 6.82 13.25
CA THR A 355 2.08 6.43 13.06
C THR A 355 2.36 6.02 11.60
N TYR A 356 1.46 5.26 10.98
CA TYR A 356 1.53 4.84 9.59
C TYR A 356 1.37 6.04 8.63
N GLU A 357 0.39 6.92 8.87
CA GLU A 357 0.18 8.16 8.12
C GLU A 357 1.43 9.07 8.16
N LEU A 358 2.04 9.24 9.34
CA LEU A 358 3.26 10.03 9.51
C LEU A 358 4.41 9.45 8.69
N GLU A 359 4.60 8.13 8.70
CA GLU A 359 5.67 7.49 7.95
C GLU A 359 5.41 7.49 6.43
N GLN A 360 4.18 7.24 5.99
CA GLN A 360 3.78 7.35 4.57
C GLN A 360 3.96 8.78 4.04
N SER A 361 3.60 9.79 4.84
CA SER A 361 3.85 11.20 4.55
C SER A 361 5.36 11.49 4.47
N ARG A 362 6.15 11.02 5.44
CA ARG A 362 7.62 11.17 5.45
C ARG A 362 8.26 10.52 4.23
N GLN A 363 7.81 9.33 3.82
CA GLN A 363 8.29 8.63 2.62
C GLN A 363 7.90 9.38 1.34
N THR A 364 6.64 9.80 1.20
CA THR A 364 6.14 10.61 0.08
C THR A 364 6.97 11.89 -0.09
N ILE A 365 7.18 12.65 1.00
CA ILE A 365 7.99 13.88 1.00
C ILE A 365 9.45 13.57 0.65
N ASN A 366 10.02 12.46 1.13
CA ASN A 366 11.38 12.06 0.77
C ASN A 366 11.52 11.65 -0.71
N SER A 367 10.49 11.05 -1.31
CA SER A 367 10.43 10.77 -2.75
C SER A 367 10.28 12.04 -3.59
N LEU A 368 9.47 13.02 -3.14
CA LEU A 368 9.43 14.34 -3.79
C LEU A 368 10.80 15.05 -3.72
N ARG A 369 11.47 15.00 -2.55
CA ARG A 369 12.83 15.54 -2.35
C ARG A 369 13.89 14.88 -3.23
N SER A 370 13.82 13.56 -3.46
CA SER A 370 14.83 12.85 -4.26
C SER A 370 14.70 13.20 -5.74
N MET A 371 13.46 13.30 -6.26
CA MET A 371 13.19 13.75 -7.63
C MET A 371 13.66 15.18 -7.92
N GLN A 372 13.74 16.05 -6.90
CA GLN A 372 14.26 17.42 -7.05
C GLN A 372 15.81 17.48 -7.13
N LYS A 373 16.53 16.44 -6.69
CA LYS A 373 17.99 16.52 -6.43
C LYS A 373 18.86 16.03 -7.59
N TYR A 374 18.54 16.47 -8.81
CA TYR A 374 19.45 16.36 -9.95
C TYR A 374 20.46 17.52 -9.95
N SER A 375 21.52 17.38 -9.14
CA SER A 375 22.72 18.21 -9.20
C SER A 375 23.97 17.37 -8.94
N ARG A 376 24.96 17.47 -9.82
CA ARG A 376 26.26 16.78 -9.69
C ARG A 376 27.19 17.60 -8.80
N SER A 377 27.28 17.24 -7.52
CA SER A 377 28.35 17.75 -6.65
C SER A 377 29.70 17.15 -7.08
N SER A 378 30.76 17.97 -7.10
CA SER A 378 32.10 17.47 -7.40
C SER A 378 32.66 16.60 -6.26
N THR A 379 33.64 15.73 -6.57
CA THR A 379 34.27 14.82 -5.59
C THR A 379 35.01 15.55 -4.47
N LEU A 380 35.52 16.75 -4.71
CA LEU A 380 36.18 17.58 -3.69
C LEU A 380 35.17 18.25 -2.75
N GLU A 381 34.06 18.78 -3.28
CA GLU A 381 32.96 19.30 -2.47
C GLU A 381 32.31 18.20 -1.64
N ALA A 382 32.17 17.00 -2.19
CA ALA A 382 31.66 15.85 -1.47
C ALA A 382 32.47 15.59 -0.19
N PHE A 383 33.81 15.58 -0.25
CA PHE A 383 34.64 15.39 0.95
C PHE A 383 34.43 16.49 2.00
N SER A 384 34.31 17.75 1.58
CA SER A 384 33.98 18.88 2.45
C SER A 384 32.58 18.75 3.11
N GLN A 385 31.58 18.28 2.35
CA GLN A 385 30.24 17.97 2.86
C GLN A 385 30.24 16.78 3.82
N TRP A 386 31.01 15.73 3.55
CA TRP A 386 31.19 14.58 4.45
C TRP A 386 31.82 15.02 5.77
N ALA A 387 32.90 15.82 5.74
CA ALA A 387 33.51 16.38 6.94
C ALA A 387 32.52 17.20 7.78
N LYS A 388 31.73 18.07 7.14
CA LYS A 388 30.66 18.85 7.81
C LYS A 388 29.54 17.96 8.39
N LYS A 389 29.15 16.88 7.70
CA LYS A 389 28.12 15.93 8.17
C LYS A 389 28.60 15.03 9.32
N LEU A 390 29.89 14.71 9.36
CA LEU A 390 30.50 13.86 10.41
C LEU A 390 30.95 14.66 11.64
N GLN A 391 31.19 15.98 11.52
CA GLN A 391 31.60 16.83 12.65
C GLN A 391 30.65 16.73 13.87
N PRO A 392 29.30 16.73 13.74
CA PRO A 392 28.41 16.57 14.89
C PRO A 392 28.59 15.23 15.62
N VAL A 393 28.85 14.14 14.89
CA VAL A 393 29.11 12.82 15.47
C VAL A 393 30.42 12.83 16.26
N LEU A 394 31.48 13.40 15.68
CA LEU A 394 32.78 13.56 16.35
C LEU A 394 32.71 14.50 17.56
N ALA A 395 31.86 15.54 17.52
CA ALA A 395 31.63 16.46 18.63
C ALA A 395 30.82 15.78 19.76
N PHE A 396 29.81 14.98 19.41
CA PHE A 396 29.03 14.20 20.36
C PHE A 396 29.90 13.12 21.05
N TRP A 397 30.70 12.37 20.29
CA TRP A 397 31.67 11.41 20.83
C TRP A 397 32.64 12.08 21.80
N LYS A 398 33.26 13.21 21.40
CA LYS A 398 34.14 14.00 22.28
C LYS A 398 33.43 14.47 23.55
N ARG A 399 32.14 14.82 23.47
CA ARG A 399 31.34 15.24 24.64
C ARG A 399 30.99 14.08 25.57
N LEU A 400 30.75 12.87 25.05
CA LEU A 400 30.52 11.67 25.87
C LEU A 400 31.76 11.24 26.67
N HIS A 401 32.95 11.33 26.04
CA HIS A 401 34.20 10.90 26.65
C HIS A 401 34.97 12.02 27.40
N GLN A 402 34.45 13.25 27.43
CA GLN A 402 35.08 14.43 28.06
C GLN A 402 35.28 14.34 29.58
N GLN A 403 34.68 13.35 30.24
CA GLN A 403 34.75 13.14 31.69
C GLN A 403 35.04 11.67 32.09
N ASN A 404 35.25 10.77 31.11
CA ASN A 404 35.25 9.32 31.32
C ASN A 404 36.46 8.65 30.65
N ASP A 405 37.55 8.46 31.39
CA ASP A 405 38.76 7.73 30.95
C ASP A 405 38.58 6.20 30.86
N LEU A 406 37.33 5.70 30.83
CA LEU A 406 36.98 4.27 30.78
C LEU A 406 37.61 3.53 29.58
N LEU A 407 37.90 4.23 28.47
CA LEU A 407 38.59 3.67 27.31
C LEU A 407 40.10 3.43 27.52
N GLN A 408 40.66 3.92 28.64
CA GLN A 408 42.05 3.75 29.06
C GLN A 408 42.17 2.88 30.33
N ALA A 409 41.05 2.39 30.88
CA ALA A 409 41.05 1.57 32.08
C ALA A 409 41.66 0.18 31.79
N GLU A 410 42.72 -0.18 32.51
CA GLU A 410 43.23 -1.55 32.50
C GLU A 410 42.21 -2.48 33.17
N LEU A 411 41.57 -3.31 32.36
CA LEU A 411 40.69 -4.38 32.84
C LEU A 411 41.53 -5.39 33.63
N LYS A 412 40.96 -5.89 34.73
CA LYS A 412 41.51 -6.98 35.50
C LYS A 412 40.62 -8.19 35.34
N ASP A 413 41.20 -9.27 34.84
CA ASP A 413 40.61 -10.60 34.96
C ASP A 413 40.36 -10.91 36.44
N SER A 414 39.24 -11.58 36.73
CA SER A 414 38.91 -11.99 38.09
C SER A 414 38.42 -13.44 38.05
N ASP A 415 39.17 -14.35 38.67
CA ASP A 415 38.88 -15.78 38.78
C ASP A 415 37.71 -16.06 39.76
N SER A 416 36.62 -15.31 39.64
CA SER A 416 35.46 -15.40 40.52
C SER A 416 34.62 -16.61 40.17
N THR A 417 34.30 -17.42 41.18
CA THR A 417 33.41 -18.58 41.04
C THR A 417 31.91 -18.21 41.08
N ASP A 418 31.56 -16.92 41.15
CA ASP A 418 30.18 -16.44 41.10
C ASP A 418 29.78 -16.11 39.65
N PRO A 419 28.79 -16.80 39.06
CA PRO A 419 28.40 -16.60 37.66
C PRO A 419 27.81 -15.22 37.37
N ILE A 420 27.31 -14.48 38.36
CA ILE A 420 26.85 -13.11 38.18
C ILE A 420 28.06 -12.18 38.02
N ILE A 421 29.11 -12.40 38.80
CA ILE A 421 30.36 -11.63 38.71
C ILE A 421 31.09 -11.95 37.39
N ASP A 422 31.14 -13.23 36.99
CA ASP A 422 31.70 -13.66 35.71
C ASP A 422 30.96 -13.06 34.50
N MET A 423 29.62 -13.05 34.52
CA MET A 423 28.80 -12.37 33.51
C MET A 423 29.09 -10.86 33.47
N LEU A 424 29.14 -10.18 34.62
CA LEU A 424 29.44 -8.74 34.69
C LEU A 424 30.86 -8.41 34.22
N ASN A 425 31.84 -9.26 34.53
CA ASN A 425 33.20 -9.14 34.00
C ASN A 425 33.21 -9.35 32.48
N THR A 426 32.47 -10.32 31.96
CA THR A 426 32.37 -10.61 30.52
C THR A 426 31.75 -9.42 29.77
N GLU A 427 30.65 -8.86 30.26
CA GLU A 427 30.04 -7.64 29.71
C GLU A 427 30.97 -6.41 29.80
N MET A 428 31.72 -6.26 30.90
CA MET A 428 32.74 -5.21 31.02
C MET A 428 33.87 -5.38 29.99
N HIS A 429 34.30 -6.62 29.73
CA HIS A 429 35.29 -6.93 28.70
C HIS A 429 34.76 -6.72 27.27
N PHE A 430 33.50 -7.04 26.97
CA PHE A 430 32.92 -6.69 25.66
C PHE A 430 32.69 -5.18 25.49
N GLY A 431 32.25 -4.48 26.54
CA GLY A 431 31.96 -3.05 26.50
C GLY A 431 33.20 -2.15 26.37
N ILE A 432 34.35 -2.57 26.92
CA ILE A 432 35.60 -1.79 26.89
C ILE A 432 36.63 -2.40 25.92
N GLY A 433 36.63 -3.73 25.73
CA GLY A 433 37.68 -4.49 25.04
C GLY A 433 37.74 -4.36 23.52
N VAL A 434 36.97 -3.46 22.90
CA VAL A 434 37.05 -3.16 21.45
C VAL A 434 38.47 -2.73 21.01
N ASN A 435 39.27 -2.20 21.95
CA ASN A 435 40.68 -1.83 21.75
C ASN A 435 41.66 -3.02 21.65
N SER A 436 41.21 -4.28 21.81
CA SER A 436 42.07 -5.48 21.73
C SER A 436 42.49 -5.83 20.29
N TYR A 437 41.66 -5.52 19.29
CA TYR A 437 41.99 -5.69 17.87
C TYR A 437 42.85 -4.53 17.35
N ARG A 438 44.09 -4.44 17.84
CA ARG A 438 45.12 -3.59 17.22
C ARG A 438 45.61 -4.22 15.92
N LEU A 439 45.41 -3.51 14.81
CA LEU A 439 46.08 -3.71 13.52
C LEU A 439 47.55 -3.26 13.58
#